data_AF-A0A080WJZ7-F1
#
_entry.id   AF-A0A080WJZ7-F1
#
_cell.length_a   1.000
_cell.length_b   1.000
_cell.length_c   1.000
_cell.angle_alpha   90.00
_cell.angle_beta   90.00
_cell.angle_gamma   90.00
#
_symmetry.space_group_name_H-M   'P 1'
#
loop_
_entity.id
_entity.type
_entity.pdbx_description
1 polymer ?
#
loop_
_entity_poly.entity_id
_entity_poly.type
_entity_poly.pdbx_seq_one_letter_code
_entity_poly.pdbx_strand_id
1 'polypeptide(L)'
;MVVERLFGLLKTFTGVAPTTLAFNLNILTPPRWRWLEEKYVAVKINSNHDTRKFSGDSEINILRHISTANPRHIGWHFTRHLLDTFLVQNPTSKKPHACLVFEPLRESLGRYCRRWEDGVMPPEIFRIVLQIILQALDYLHSECHIIHTGRHFARCIAREIY
;
A
#
# COMPACT_ATOMS: atom_id res chain seq x y z
N MET A 1 -7.94 6.16 1.12
CA MET A 1 -6.51 6.24 0.81
C MET A 1 -6.15 7.68 1.00
N VAL A 2 -5.44 7.99 2.07
CA VAL A 2 -5.00 9.36 2.35
C VAL A 2 -3.57 9.45 1.84
N VAL A 3 -3.29 10.44 0.98
CA VAL A 3 -1.92 10.73 0.52
C VAL A 3 -1.33 11.67 1.56
N GLU A 4 -0.37 11.20 2.34
CA GLU A 4 0.18 11.94 3.47
C GLU A 4 1.71 12.07 3.33
N ARG A 5 2.26 13.19 3.82
CA ARG A 5 3.71 13.34 4.02
C ARG A 5 4.09 12.57 5.28
N LEU A 6 4.94 11.54 5.16
CA LEU A 6 5.38 10.73 6.32
C LEU A 6 6.07 11.55 7.42
N PHE A 7 6.70 12.68 7.07
CA PHE A 7 7.32 13.57 8.07
C PHE A 7 6.33 14.45 8.85
N GLY A 8 5.14 14.72 8.28
CA GLY A 8 4.12 15.55 8.92
C GLY A 8 3.34 14.79 9.98
N LEU A 9 3.00 13.53 9.71
CA LEU A 9 2.18 12.70 10.61
C LEU A 9 2.87 12.39 11.94
N LEU A 10 4.22 12.30 11.96
CA LEU A 10 4.98 12.11 13.18
C LEU A 10 5.02 13.37 14.06
N LYS A 11 4.78 14.55 13.47
CA LYS A 11 4.75 15.84 14.18
C LYS A 11 3.34 16.25 14.63
N THR A 12 2.29 15.77 13.97
CA THR A 12 0.91 16.23 14.22
C THR A 12 0.11 15.40 15.23
N PHE A 13 0.65 14.27 15.72
CA PHE A 13 -0.05 13.41 16.70
C PHE A 13 0.51 13.44 18.13
N THR A 14 1.48 14.28 18.45
CA THR A 14 2.02 14.39 19.82
C THR A 14 1.54 15.67 20.51
N GLY A 15 0.28 15.65 20.94
CA GLY A 15 -0.19 16.45 22.09
C GLY A 15 0.09 15.75 23.44
N VAL A 16 0.98 14.75 23.46
CA VAL A 16 1.32 13.97 24.66
C VAL A 16 2.83 13.80 24.72
N ALA A 17 3.38 14.03 25.92
CA ALA A 17 4.79 14.10 26.26
C ALA A 17 5.64 12.93 25.70
N PRO A 18 6.93 13.18 25.40
CA PRO A 18 7.81 12.26 24.71
C PRO A 18 8.36 11.21 25.68
N THR A 19 7.54 10.26 26.08
CA THR A 19 8.03 9.05 26.73
C THR A 19 7.22 7.87 26.25
N THR A 20 7.90 6.90 25.64
CA THR A 20 7.39 5.59 25.20
C THR A 20 6.97 5.47 23.72
N LEU A 21 7.89 5.79 22.80
CA LEU A 21 7.96 5.10 21.52
C LEU A 21 9.39 4.57 21.35
N ALA A 22 9.67 3.46 22.04
CA ALA A 22 10.83 2.66 21.74
C ALA A 22 10.61 2.01 20.37
N PHE A 23 11.10 2.67 19.32
CA PHE A 23 11.55 1.95 18.14
C PHE A 23 12.55 0.91 18.64
N ASN A 24 12.22 -0.37 18.47
CA ASN A 24 13.15 -1.44 18.78
C ASN A 24 14.22 -1.50 17.67
N LEU A 25 15.04 -0.46 17.62
CA LEU A 25 16.29 -0.35 16.90
C LEU A 25 17.35 -0.29 18.00
N ASN A 26 17.99 -1.42 18.28
CA ASN A 26 19.21 -1.47 19.09
C ASN A 26 20.31 -0.64 18.40
N ILE A 27 20.34 0.68 18.58
CA ILE A 27 21.50 1.50 18.19
C ILE A 27 21.66 2.68 19.16
N LEU A 28 22.75 2.65 19.93
CA LEU A 28 23.29 3.71 20.78
C LEU A 28 23.80 4.93 19.97
N THR A 29 23.07 5.44 18.98
CA THR A 29 23.48 6.61 18.18
C THR A 29 22.36 7.64 18.06
N PRO A 30 22.68 8.95 18.12
CA PRO A 30 21.69 10.02 18.03
C PRO A 30 20.91 9.95 16.70
N PRO A 31 19.65 10.37 16.70
CA PRO A 31 18.72 9.95 15.67
C PRO A 31 18.98 10.72 14.35
N ARG A 32 19.30 9.95 13.31
CA ARG A 32 19.74 10.36 11.96
C ARG A 32 18.66 11.03 11.08
N TRP A 33 17.54 11.52 11.62
CA TRP A 33 16.37 11.94 10.82
C TRP A 33 16.48 13.30 10.13
N ARG A 34 17.54 14.08 10.38
CA ARG A 34 17.72 15.42 9.78
C ARG A 34 18.12 15.39 8.29
N TRP A 35 18.42 14.22 7.74
CA TRP A 35 19.01 14.04 6.40
C TRP A 35 18.27 13.03 5.50
N LEU A 36 17.05 12.62 5.84
CA LEU A 36 16.26 11.76 4.95
C LEU A 36 15.49 12.62 3.94
N GLU A 37 15.51 12.22 2.67
CA GLU A 37 14.68 12.83 1.62
C GLU A 37 13.18 12.73 1.94
N GLU A 38 12.43 13.80 1.70
CA GLU A 38 10.97 13.79 1.87
C GLU A 38 10.31 12.94 0.76
N LYS A 39 9.67 11.82 1.14
CA LYS A 39 8.90 10.96 0.21
C LYS A 39 7.40 11.00 0.51
N TYR A 40 6.59 11.14 -0.53
CA TYR A 40 5.13 11.01 -0.45
C TYR A 40 4.71 9.53 -0.42
N VAL A 41 3.69 9.20 0.36
CA VAL A 41 3.12 7.84 0.44
C VAL A 41 1.61 7.85 0.49
N ALA A 42 1.01 6.69 0.20
CA ALA A 42 -0.39 6.41 0.45
C ALA A 42 -0.54 5.60 1.74
N VAL A 43 -1.36 6.07 2.67
CA VAL A 43 -1.68 5.37 3.91
C VAL A 43 -3.10 4.79 3.84
N LYS A 44 -3.21 3.50 4.15
CA LYS A 44 -4.48 2.80 4.35
C LYS A 44 -4.64 2.50 5.84
N ILE A 45 -5.66 3.10 6.46
CA ILE A 45 -6.03 2.88 7.85
C ILE A 45 -7.15 1.83 7.87
N ASN A 46 -6.90 0.67 8.46
CA ASN A 46 -7.90 -0.40 8.57
C ASN A 46 -8.83 -0.16 9.77
N SER A 47 -10.13 -0.39 9.59
CA SER A 47 -11.13 -0.29 10.66
C SER A 47 -11.07 -1.51 11.59
N ASN A 48 -11.25 -1.26 12.89
CA ASN A 48 -11.20 -2.30 13.92
C ASN A 48 -12.57 -2.91 14.25
N HIS A 49 -13.60 -2.59 13.45
CA HIS A 49 -14.98 -2.98 13.74
C HIS A 49 -15.29 -4.45 13.45
N ASP A 50 -14.44 -5.17 12.70
CA ASP A 50 -14.73 -6.55 12.30
C ASP A 50 -14.23 -7.55 13.37
N THR A 51 -15.17 -8.26 14.00
CA THR A 51 -14.94 -9.41 14.91
C THR A 51 -14.37 -10.63 14.19
N ARG A 52 -14.22 -10.54 12.86
CA ARG A 52 -13.45 -11.49 12.06
C ARG A 52 -11.97 -11.35 12.39
N LYS A 53 -11.58 -12.09 13.43
CA LYS A 53 -10.21 -12.44 13.82
C LYS A 53 -9.29 -12.37 12.60
N PHE A 54 -8.14 -11.72 12.75
CA PHE A 54 -7.00 -11.90 11.85
C PHE A 54 -7.07 -11.31 10.43
N SER A 55 -8.05 -10.44 10.12
CA SER A 55 -8.15 -9.83 8.78
C SER A 55 -6.98 -8.89 8.42
N GLY A 56 -6.44 -8.16 9.41
CA GLY A 56 -5.31 -7.26 9.20
C GLY A 56 -3.99 -8.00 9.01
N ASP A 57 -3.74 -9.02 9.83
CA ASP A 57 -2.54 -9.86 9.75
C ASP A 57 -2.54 -10.69 8.46
N SER A 58 -3.70 -11.20 8.03
CA SER A 58 -3.80 -11.92 6.76
C SER A 58 -3.53 -11.00 5.56
N GLU A 59 -4.04 -9.77 5.55
CA GLU A 59 -3.75 -8.79 4.51
C GLU A 59 -2.26 -8.40 4.48
N ILE A 60 -1.65 -8.14 5.64
CA ILE A 60 -0.22 -7.81 5.75
C ILE A 60 0.63 -8.96 5.24
N ASN A 61 0.32 -10.20 5.63
CA ASN A 61 1.08 -11.38 5.23
C ASN A 61 0.99 -11.61 3.72
N ILE A 62 -0.20 -11.45 3.13
CA ILE A 62 -0.41 -11.53 1.67
C ILE A 62 0.41 -10.45 0.96
N LEU A 63 0.32 -9.18 1.38
CA LEU A 63 1.05 -8.09 0.75
C LEU A 63 2.57 -8.23 0.89
N ARG A 64 3.04 -8.75 2.03
CA ARG A 64 4.46 -9.04 2.25
C ARG A 64 4.93 -10.15 1.30
N HIS A 65 4.15 -11.23 1.20
CA HIS A 65 4.44 -12.33 0.27
C HIS A 65 4.53 -11.85 -1.18
N ILE A 66 3.54 -11.07 -1.66
CA ILE A 66 3.56 -10.45 -2.99
C ILE A 66 4.83 -9.61 -3.20
N SER A 67 5.28 -8.88 -2.17
CA SER A 67 6.45 -8.00 -2.27
C SER A 67 7.77 -8.77 -2.34
N THR A 68 7.84 -9.99 -1.83
CA THR A 68 9.10 -10.74 -1.68
C THR A 68 9.22 -12.02 -2.50
N ALA A 69 8.12 -12.57 -3.04
CA ALA A 69 8.13 -13.91 -3.64
C ALA A 69 9.14 -14.05 -4.79
N ASN A 70 9.07 -13.19 -5.81
CA ASN A 70 10.09 -13.16 -6.87
C ASN A 70 10.23 -11.77 -7.51
N PRO A 71 11.13 -10.91 -7.00
CA PRO A 71 11.38 -9.57 -7.56
C PRO A 71 11.97 -9.55 -8.97
N ARG A 72 12.38 -10.70 -9.53
CA ARG A 72 12.94 -10.79 -10.89
C ARG A 72 11.89 -11.03 -11.95
N HIS A 73 10.68 -11.44 -11.56
CA HIS A 73 9.58 -11.64 -12.49
C HIS A 73 9.08 -10.28 -12.99
N ILE A 74 8.89 -10.12 -14.31
CA ILE A 74 8.48 -8.83 -14.89
C ILE A 74 7.16 -8.30 -14.30
N GLY A 75 6.21 -9.20 -14.06
CA GLY A 75 4.93 -8.90 -13.41
C GLY A 75 5.03 -8.36 -11.98
N TRP A 76 6.14 -8.59 -11.28
CA TRP A 76 6.35 -8.07 -9.93
C TRP A 76 6.24 -6.54 -9.91
N HIS A 77 6.85 -5.87 -10.88
CA HIS A 77 6.87 -4.41 -11.00
C HIS A 77 5.47 -3.80 -11.16
N PHE A 78 4.49 -4.57 -11.63
CA PHE A 78 3.12 -4.10 -11.85
C PHE A 78 2.20 -4.35 -10.65
N THR A 79 2.72 -4.95 -9.58
CA THR A 79 1.99 -5.16 -8.32
C THR A 79 2.26 -4.06 -7.29
N ARG A 80 1.30 -3.87 -6.37
CA ARG A 80 1.45 -2.94 -5.25
C ARG A 80 2.26 -3.59 -4.14
N HIS A 81 3.32 -2.92 -3.70
CA HIS A 81 4.18 -3.39 -2.61
C HIS A 81 3.93 -2.63 -1.31
N LEU A 82 3.97 -3.38 -0.21
CA LEU A 82 3.89 -2.83 1.14
C LEU A 82 5.25 -2.22 1.52
N LEU A 83 5.28 -0.90 1.73
CA LEU A 83 6.49 -0.19 2.15
C LEU A 83 6.74 -0.32 3.65
N ASP A 84 5.70 -0.16 4.45
CA ASP A 84 5.77 -0.16 5.91
C ASP A 84 4.40 -0.45 6.54
N THR A 85 4.42 -0.81 7.83
CA THR A 85 3.22 -1.01 8.66
C THR A 85 3.41 -0.41 10.04
N PHE A 86 2.40 0.31 10.51
CA PHE A 86 2.39 0.86 11.88
C PHE A 86 1.01 0.78 12.51
N LEU A 87 0.96 0.99 13.83
CA LEU A 87 -0.28 0.98 14.61
C LEU A 87 -0.62 2.39 15.07
N VAL A 88 -1.88 2.79 14.89
CA VAL A 88 -2.41 4.08 15.40
C VAL A 88 -3.39 3.80 16.53
N GLN A 89 -3.18 4.42 17.69
CA GLN A 89 -4.10 4.25 18.81
C GLN A 89 -5.48 4.84 18.50
N ASN A 90 -6.53 4.11 18.86
CA ASN A 90 -7.88 4.60 18.73
C ASN A 90 -8.26 5.35 20.02
N PRO A 91 -8.65 6.64 19.97
CA PRO A 91 -9.04 7.39 21.17
C PRO A 91 -10.27 6.82 21.90
N THR A 92 -11.15 6.14 21.17
CA THR A 92 -12.45 5.65 21.66
C THR A 92 -12.44 4.15 21.96
N SER A 93 -11.51 3.38 21.39
CA SER A 93 -11.43 1.92 21.61
C SER A 93 -10.03 1.48 22.03
N LYS A 94 -9.94 0.44 22.86
CA LYS A 94 -8.65 -0.12 23.31
C LYS A 94 -7.85 -0.83 22.21
N LYS A 95 -8.38 -0.95 20.99
CA LYS A 95 -7.73 -1.65 19.88
C LYS A 95 -7.09 -0.63 18.93
N PRO A 96 -5.77 -0.72 18.64
CA PRO A 96 -5.12 0.17 17.69
C PRO A 96 -5.48 -0.19 16.24
N HIS A 97 -5.52 0.80 15.36
CA HIS A 97 -5.74 0.64 13.92
C HIS A 97 -4.45 0.23 13.21
N ALA A 98 -4.49 -0.88 12.48
CA ALA A 98 -3.41 -1.25 11.58
C ALA A 98 -3.37 -0.29 10.38
N CYS A 99 -2.22 0.31 10.16
CA CYS A 99 -1.96 1.24 9.06
C CYS A 99 -0.93 0.63 8.11
N LEU A 100 -1.26 0.61 6.82
CA LEU A 100 -0.42 0.09 5.75
C LEU A 100 0.07 1.24 4.87
N VAL A 101 1.36 1.25 4.58
CA VAL A 101 2.02 2.29 3.79
C VAL A 101 2.40 1.75 2.42
N PHE A 102 2.07 2.51 1.38
CA PHE A 102 2.32 2.15 -0.02
C PHE A 102 2.91 3.32 -0.80
N GLU A 103 3.50 3.03 -1.95
CA GLU A 103 3.77 4.08 -2.94
C GLU A 103 2.45 4.74 -3.37
N PRO A 104 2.40 6.07 -3.52
CA PRO A 104 1.22 6.75 -4.02
C PRO A 104 0.86 6.21 -5.39
N LEU A 105 -0.40 5.86 -5.55
CA LEU A 105 -0.92 5.46 -6.84
C LEU A 105 -1.66 6.59 -7.50
N ARG A 106 -1.71 6.47 -8.81
CA ARG A 106 -2.41 7.39 -9.69
C ARG A 106 -3.90 7.08 -9.67
N GLU A 107 -4.63 7.67 -10.61
CA GLU A 107 -6.07 7.46 -10.67
C GLU A 107 -6.43 6.02 -11.04
N SER A 108 -7.63 5.59 -10.68
CA SER A 108 -8.13 4.27 -11.11
C SER A 108 -8.40 4.24 -12.61
N LEU A 109 -8.33 3.06 -13.22
CA LEU A 109 -8.65 2.86 -14.63
C LEU A 109 -10.03 3.44 -15.01
N GLY A 110 -11.04 3.29 -14.16
CA GLY A 110 -12.36 3.88 -14.38
C GLY A 110 -12.37 5.42 -14.34
N ARG A 111 -11.52 6.05 -13.52
CA ARG A 111 -11.34 7.52 -13.55
C ARG A 111 -10.61 7.96 -14.80
N TYR A 112 -9.59 7.21 -15.21
CA TYR A 112 -8.83 7.46 -16.43
C TYR A 112 -9.71 7.34 -17.67
N CYS A 113 -10.55 6.30 -17.77
CA CYS A 113 -11.50 6.12 -18.87
C CYS A 113 -12.43 7.34 -19.04
N ARG A 114 -12.89 7.93 -17.94
CA ARG A 114 -13.77 9.12 -17.96
C ARG A 114 -13.13 10.40 -18.51
N ARG A 115 -11.81 10.41 -18.81
CA ARG A 115 -11.14 11.55 -19.44
C ARG A 115 -11.31 11.58 -20.95
N TRP A 116 -11.70 10.46 -21.54
CA TRP A 116 -11.96 10.35 -22.98
C TRP A 116 -13.41 10.76 -23.27
N GLU A 117 -13.65 11.33 -24.46
CA GLU A 117 -14.94 11.93 -24.84
C GLU A 117 -16.13 10.99 -24.64
N ASP A 118 -15.96 9.70 -24.94
CA ASP A 118 -17.00 8.66 -24.77
C ASP A 118 -16.84 7.80 -23.52
N GLY A 119 -15.90 8.13 -22.65
CA GLY A 119 -15.52 7.24 -21.54
C GLY A 119 -14.78 5.98 -22.00
N VAL A 120 -14.37 5.92 -23.27
CA VAL A 120 -13.71 4.76 -23.91
C VAL A 120 -12.27 5.10 -24.20
N MET A 121 -11.37 4.22 -23.77
CA MET A 121 -9.95 4.35 -24.01
C MET A 121 -9.60 3.95 -25.45
N PRO A 122 -8.69 4.68 -26.13
CA PRO A 122 -8.17 4.28 -27.43
C PRO A 122 -7.60 2.85 -27.41
N PRO A 123 -7.82 2.03 -28.46
CA PRO A 123 -7.40 0.63 -28.51
C PRO A 123 -5.90 0.42 -28.24
N GLU A 124 -5.05 1.34 -28.69
CA GLU A 124 -3.59 1.28 -28.54
C GLU A 124 -3.19 1.35 -27.07
N ILE A 125 -3.83 2.26 -26.32
CA ILE A 125 -3.58 2.44 -24.90
C ILE A 125 -4.18 1.26 -24.11
N PHE A 126 -5.37 0.80 -24.51
CA PHE A 126 -6.03 -0.33 -23.88
C PHE A 126 -5.17 -1.60 -23.96
N ARG A 127 -4.52 -1.83 -25.11
CA ARG A 127 -3.61 -2.96 -25.31
C ARG A 127 -2.43 -2.92 -24.33
N ILE A 128 -1.86 -1.75 -24.08
CA ILE A 128 -0.75 -1.58 -23.11
C ILE A 128 -1.22 -1.87 -21.69
N VAL A 129 -2.36 -1.32 -21.27
CA VAL A 129 -2.90 -1.61 -19.93
C VAL A 129 -3.23 -3.08 -19.75
N LEU A 130 -3.81 -3.70 -20.77
CA LEU A 130 -4.12 -5.12 -20.72
C LEU A 130 -2.84 -5.95 -20.56
N GLN A 131 -1.76 -5.62 -21.27
CA GLN A 131 -0.47 -6.27 -21.08
C GLN A 131 0.06 -6.11 -19.64
N ILE A 132 0.03 -4.90 -19.09
CA ILE A 132 0.44 -4.63 -17.70
C ILE A 132 -0.36 -5.48 -16.70
N ILE A 133 -1.69 -5.51 -16.85
CA ILE A 133 -2.58 -6.29 -15.98
C ILE A 133 -2.27 -7.79 -16.10
N LEU A 134 -2.11 -8.30 -17.32
CA LEU A 134 -1.82 -9.72 -17.56
C LEU A 134 -0.46 -10.12 -16.99
N GLN A 135 0.56 -9.28 -17.12
CA GLN A 135 1.88 -9.53 -16.50
C GLN A 135 1.78 -9.55 -14.97
N ALA A 136 1.03 -8.62 -14.37
CA ALA A 136 0.81 -8.61 -12.93
C ALA A 136 0.06 -9.86 -12.45
N LEU A 137 -0.96 -10.29 -13.20
CA LEU A 137 -1.72 -11.51 -12.89
C LEU A 137 -0.89 -12.77 -13.03
N ASP A 138 -0.06 -12.85 -14.07
CA ASP A 138 0.87 -13.95 -14.27
C ASP A 138 1.75 -14.10 -13.02
N TYR A 139 2.41 -13.03 -12.58
CA TYR A 139 3.21 -13.03 -11.34
C TYR A 139 2.43 -13.50 -10.11
N LEU A 140 1.21 -12.98 -9.92
CA LEU A 140 0.38 -13.35 -8.76
C LEU A 140 0.03 -14.85 -8.77
N HIS A 141 -0.18 -15.44 -9.94
CA HIS A 141 -0.57 -16.83 -10.08
C HIS A 141 0.63 -17.78 -10.09
N SER A 142 1.65 -17.49 -10.90
CA SER A 142 2.81 -18.36 -11.13
C SER A 142 3.80 -18.32 -9.96
N GLU A 143 4.12 -17.13 -9.44
CA GLU A 143 5.15 -16.94 -8.42
C GLU A 143 4.55 -16.83 -7.01
N CYS A 144 3.43 -16.13 -6.86
CA CYS A 144 2.85 -15.92 -5.53
C CYS A 144 1.85 -17.00 -5.13
N HIS A 145 1.33 -17.78 -6.09
CA HIS A 145 0.26 -18.77 -5.89
C HIS A 145 -0.99 -18.17 -5.21
N ILE A 146 -1.27 -16.90 -5.50
CA ILE A 146 -2.44 -16.19 -4.97
C ILE A 146 -3.51 -16.16 -6.04
N ILE A 147 -4.63 -16.83 -5.78
CA ILE A 147 -5.81 -16.68 -6.62
C ILE A 147 -6.51 -15.38 -6.22
N HIS A 148 -6.59 -14.44 -7.16
CA HIS A 148 -7.28 -13.19 -6.92
C HIS A 148 -8.81 -13.40 -7.02
N THR A 149 -9.44 -13.94 -5.98
CA THR A 149 -10.90 -14.10 -5.88
C THR A 149 -11.53 -13.01 -5.01
N GLY A 150 -11.98 -11.91 -5.60
CA GLY A 150 -12.83 -10.93 -4.90
C GLY A 150 -12.87 -9.52 -5.48
N ARG A 151 -13.77 -8.69 -4.92
CA ARG A 151 -14.00 -7.25 -5.20
C ARG A 151 -12.76 -6.33 -5.03
N HIS A 152 -11.58 -6.90 -4.82
CA HIS A 152 -10.32 -6.22 -4.54
C HIS A 152 -9.33 -6.27 -5.71
N PHE A 153 -9.78 -6.65 -6.91
CA PHE A 153 -8.97 -6.76 -8.15
C PHE A 153 -8.15 -5.50 -8.45
N ALA A 154 -8.72 -4.33 -8.14
CA ALA A 154 -8.04 -3.04 -8.28
C ALA A 154 -7.11 -2.64 -7.10
N ARG A 155 -6.89 -3.51 -6.09
CA ARG A 155 -6.09 -3.17 -4.89
C ARG A 155 -4.69 -3.76 -4.89
N CYS A 156 -4.46 -4.89 -5.55
CA CYS A 156 -3.14 -5.53 -5.60
C CYS A 156 -2.35 -5.18 -6.87
N ILE A 157 -3.05 -4.82 -7.96
CA ILE A 157 -2.45 -4.39 -9.21
C ILE A 157 -2.58 -2.87 -9.29
N ALA A 158 -1.43 -2.21 -9.32
CA ALA A 158 -1.17 -0.83 -9.68
C ALA A 158 0.07 -0.46 -8.88
N ARG A 159 1.23 -0.65 -9.50
CA ARG A 159 2.35 0.28 -9.26
C ARG A 159 2.26 1.44 -10.25
N GLU A 160 1.80 1.17 -11.48
CA GLU A 160 1.75 2.14 -12.56
C GLU A 160 0.59 1.86 -13.51
N ILE A 161 -0.59 2.41 -13.24
CA ILE A 161 -1.56 2.61 -14.31
C ILE A 161 -1.79 4.14 -14.42
N TYR A 162 -0.98 4.71 -15.34
CA TYR A 162 -0.88 6.07 -15.92
C TYR A 162 -0.18 7.21 -15.19
#